data_AF-A0AA36LPQ7-F1
#
_entry.id   AF-A0AA36LPQ7-F1
#
_cell.length_a   1.000
_cell.length_b   1.000
_cell.length_c   1.000
_cell.angle_alpha   90.00
_cell.angle_beta   90.00
_cell.angle_gamma   90.00
#
_symmetry.space_group_name_H-M   'P 1'
#
loop_
_entity.id
_entity.type
_entity.pdbx_description
1 polymer ?
#
loop_
_entity_poly.entity_id
_entity_poly.type
_entity_poly.pdbx_seq_one_letter_code
_entity_poly.pdbx_strand_id
1 'polypeptide(L)'
;MKSFWIPLSLIMIGGGLMLNSLLANANQTELRGISFYVMRVIYPEKAGQGVALTVYNKSDQTFLMQSWIRGMDTQTGGVVPQGKVDTPMPFIITPPLQRLEPNSDLTLRIRRTGGVLAQDRESVFYIATKAIPSTPANMAQNGGQLTLAVVSNIKLFYRPSGLPDSGVAGAAPQLRFHLEGNTLVAENPTPFWLTFSRLKVGSYLFDKAAMRLMVPPKGQQRYNLPAGTKGPVEWQLLDETAWNTPLEQQKSLTGSS
;
A
#
# COMPACT_ATOMS: atom_id res chain seq x y z
N MET A 1 -6.83 90.79 7.87
CA MET A 1 -8.28 91.09 7.83
C MET A 1 -8.86 90.53 6.54
N LYS A 2 -9.81 89.57 6.62
CA LYS A 2 -10.82 89.15 5.59
C LYS A 2 -10.26 88.68 4.23
N SER A 3 -10.68 87.63 3.55
CA SER A 3 -11.74 86.63 3.71
C SER A 3 -11.56 85.58 2.60
N PHE A 4 -11.76 84.32 2.98
CA PHE A 4 -12.20 83.13 2.23
C PHE A 4 -12.75 83.29 0.79
N TRP A 5 -12.31 82.44 -0.17
CA TRP A 5 -13.14 81.51 -0.98
C TRP A 5 -12.30 80.59 -1.89
N ILE A 6 -12.66 79.30 -2.01
CA ILE A 6 -12.11 78.27 -2.93
C ILE A 6 -13.27 77.80 -3.83
N PRO A 7 -13.03 77.36 -5.08
CA PRO A 7 -13.24 75.93 -5.40
C PRO A 7 -12.13 75.36 -6.31
N LEU A 8 -11.52 74.23 -5.94
CA LEU A 8 -11.88 72.84 -6.30
C LEU A 8 -11.61 72.49 -7.79
N SER A 9 -10.53 71.77 -8.04
CA SER A 9 -10.36 70.92 -9.22
C SER A 9 -9.48 69.72 -8.87
N LEU A 10 -10.11 68.57 -8.98
CA LEU A 10 -9.67 67.22 -8.70
C LEU A 10 -8.77 66.71 -9.84
N ILE A 11 -7.53 66.28 -9.56
CA ILE A 11 -6.80 65.33 -10.42
C ILE A 11 -6.07 64.32 -9.52
N MET A 12 -6.64 63.11 -9.46
CA MET A 12 -5.97 61.86 -9.08
C MET A 12 -5.33 61.25 -10.33
N ILE A 13 -4.01 61.03 -10.37
CA ILE A 13 -3.29 59.93 -11.09
C ILE A 13 -1.86 59.92 -10.50
N GLY A 14 -1.19 58.85 -10.08
CA GLY A 14 -1.50 57.43 -9.94
C GLY A 14 -0.26 56.81 -9.28
N GLY A 15 -0.40 56.24 -8.08
CA GLY A 15 0.69 55.58 -7.37
C GLY A 15 0.85 54.15 -7.87
N GLY A 16 1.88 53.89 -8.68
CA GLY A 16 2.24 52.54 -9.10
C GLY A 16 2.87 51.75 -7.95
N LEU A 17 2.07 50.92 -7.27
CA LEU A 17 2.56 49.86 -6.40
C LEU A 17 2.83 48.62 -7.26
N MET A 18 4.10 48.40 -7.61
CA MET A 18 4.57 47.16 -8.21
C MET A 18 4.54 46.06 -7.13
N LEU A 19 3.53 45.19 -7.18
CA LEU A 19 3.49 43.93 -6.42
C LEU A 19 4.41 42.91 -7.12
N ASN A 20 5.66 42.80 -6.65
CA ASN A 20 6.50 41.64 -6.96
C ASN A 20 5.91 40.40 -6.26
N SER A 21 5.23 39.56 -7.01
CA SER A 21 4.83 38.23 -6.56
C SER A 21 6.07 37.33 -6.51
N LEU A 22 6.66 37.20 -5.32
CA LEU A 22 7.58 36.10 -5.02
C LEU A 22 6.81 34.79 -5.11
N LEU A 23 6.84 34.15 -6.29
CA LEU A 23 6.52 32.74 -6.40
C LEU A 23 7.62 31.98 -5.66
N ALA A 24 7.33 31.62 -4.42
CA ALA A 24 8.12 30.61 -3.71
C ALA A 24 7.99 29.31 -4.51
N ASN A 25 9.04 28.98 -5.27
CA ASN A 25 9.21 27.63 -5.80
C ASN A 25 9.34 26.71 -4.58
N ALA A 26 8.22 26.10 -4.18
CA ALA A 26 8.26 24.96 -3.30
C ALA A 26 9.06 23.90 -4.05
N ASN A 27 10.33 23.73 -3.69
CA ASN A 27 11.14 22.60 -4.14
C ASN A 27 10.35 21.36 -3.71
N GLN A 28 9.65 20.74 -4.66
CA GLN A 28 9.10 19.42 -4.45
C GLN A 28 10.31 18.52 -4.24
N THR A 29 10.52 18.07 -3.00
CA THR A 29 11.53 17.06 -2.73
C THR A 29 11.07 15.80 -3.45
N GLU A 30 11.56 15.59 -4.67
CA GLU A 30 11.28 14.37 -5.40
C GLU A 30 11.85 13.21 -4.57
N LEU A 31 10.99 12.24 -4.28
CA LEU A 31 11.39 11.02 -3.59
C LEU A 31 12.37 10.27 -4.49
N ARG A 32 13.66 10.42 -4.19
CA ARG A 32 14.76 9.75 -4.89
C ARG A 32 14.92 8.33 -4.35
N GLY A 33 14.98 7.35 -5.24
CA GLY A 33 15.17 5.94 -4.89
C GLY A 33 14.33 4.99 -5.72
N ILE A 34 14.16 3.77 -5.22
CA ILE A 34 13.31 2.75 -5.85
C ILE A 34 11.84 3.01 -5.49
N SER A 35 10.99 3.06 -6.50
CA SER A 35 9.57 3.35 -6.34
C SER A 35 8.68 2.43 -7.19
N PHE A 36 7.42 2.32 -6.76
CA PHE A 36 6.36 1.53 -7.38
C PHE A 36 5.12 2.42 -7.47
N TYR A 37 4.37 2.34 -8.56
CA TYR A 37 3.09 3.05 -8.70
C TYR A 37 1.88 2.26 -8.20
N VAL A 38 2.08 0.99 -7.85
CA VAL A 38 1.04 0.14 -7.27
C VAL A 38 1.54 -0.48 -5.96
N MET A 39 0.64 -0.61 -4.99
CA MET A 39 0.92 -1.22 -3.69
C MET A 39 0.49 -2.69 -3.60
N ARG A 40 -0.19 -3.18 -4.63
CA ARG A 40 -0.64 -4.56 -4.80
C ARG A 40 -0.77 -4.90 -6.27
N VAL A 41 -0.72 -6.19 -6.57
CA VAL A 41 -0.95 -6.73 -7.91
C VAL A 41 -2.07 -7.77 -7.81
N ILE A 42 -3.09 -7.63 -8.65
CA ILE A 42 -4.10 -8.66 -8.85
C ILE A 42 -3.69 -9.51 -10.05
N TYR A 43 -3.65 -10.82 -9.88
CA TYR A 43 -3.44 -11.81 -10.94
C TYR A 43 -4.77 -12.53 -11.19
N PRO A 44 -5.54 -12.14 -12.22
CA PRO A 44 -6.72 -12.88 -12.63
C PRO A 44 -6.32 -14.26 -13.16
N GLU A 45 -7.09 -15.31 -12.86
CA GLU A 45 -6.82 -16.66 -13.35
C GLU A 45 -6.69 -16.73 -14.88
N LYS A 46 -7.51 -15.95 -15.60
CA LYS A 46 -7.51 -15.88 -17.06
C LYS A 46 -6.29 -15.16 -17.65
N ALA A 47 -5.41 -14.59 -16.83
CA ALA A 47 -4.20 -13.91 -17.28
C ALA A 47 -3.09 -14.91 -17.66
N GLY A 48 -3.32 -15.75 -18.68
CA GLY A 48 -2.37 -16.81 -19.09
C GLY A 48 -1.01 -16.29 -19.56
N GLN A 49 -0.97 -15.06 -20.08
CA GLN A 49 0.29 -14.41 -20.45
C GLN A 49 1.05 -13.88 -19.22
N GLY A 50 0.38 -13.74 -18.07
CA GLY A 50 0.88 -13.12 -16.84
C GLY A 50 0.46 -11.67 -16.68
N VAL A 51 0.88 -11.07 -15.58
CA VAL A 51 0.71 -9.64 -15.26
C VAL A 51 2.07 -8.94 -15.18
N ALA A 52 2.08 -7.61 -15.13
CA ALA A 52 3.30 -6.81 -15.08
C ALA A 52 3.35 -5.95 -13.81
N LEU A 53 4.57 -5.73 -13.31
CA LEU A 53 4.87 -4.78 -12.25
C LEU A 53 6.11 -3.98 -12.65
N THR A 54 5.99 -2.65 -12.74
CA THR A 54 7.12 -1.79 -13.08
C THR A 54 7.76 -1.22 -11.82
N VAL A 55 9.08 -1.35 -11.75
CA VAL A 55 9.96 -0.77 -10.74
C VAL A 55 10.63 0.46 -11.35
N TYR A 56 10.58 1.60 -10.67
CA TYR A 56 11.22 2.83 -11.14
C TYR A 56 12.40 3.18 -10.26
N ASN A 57 13.56 3.40 -10.86
CA ASN A 57 14.70 3.99 -10.18
C ASN A 57 14.71 5.49 -10.44
N LYS A 58 14.28 6.27 -9.45
CA LYS A 58 14.27 7.74 -9.49
C LYS A 58 15.50 8.35 -8.84
N SER A 59 16.60 7.61 -8.80
CA SER A 59 17.86 8.07 -8.22
C SER A 59 18.96 8.09 -9.26
N ASP A 60 20.07 8.73 -8.88
CA ASP A 60 21.29 8.82 -9.69
C ASP A 60 22.21 7.59 -9.51
N GLN A 61 21.75 6.53 -8.82
CA GLN A 61 22.52 5.32 -8.53
C GLN A 61 22.06 4.13 -9.37
N THR A 62 22.98 3.27 -9.80
CA THR A 62 22.66 1.98 -10.41
C THR A 62 22.36 0.93 -9.34
N PHE A 63 21.34 0.10 -9.56
CA PHE A 63 21.02 -1.03 -8.70
C PHE A 63 21.10 -2.36 -9.44
N LEU A 64 21.52 -3.41 -8.74
CA LEU A 64 21.21 -4.77 -9.12
C LEU A 64 19.88 -5.17 -8.46
N MET A 65 18.86 -5.42 -9.27
CA MET A 65 17.50 -5.76 -8.85
C MET A 65 17.31 -7.28 -8.89
N GLN A 66 17.04 -7.88 -7.74
CA GLN A 66 16.65 -9.29 -7.63
C GLN A 66 15.16 -9.37 -7.29
N SER A 67 14.40 -10.24 -7.98
CA SER A 67 12.94 -10.36 -7.80
C SER A 67 12.51 -11.81 -7.68
N TRP A 68 11.66 -12.12 -6.69
CA TRP A 68 11.14 -13.47 -6.46
C TRP A 68 9.77 -13.46 -5.77
N ILE A 69 9.10 -14.62 -5.74
CA ILE A 69 7.81 -14.80 -5.07
C ILE A 69 8.04 -15.37 -3.67
N ARG A 70 7.26 -14.90 -2.70
CA ARG A 70 7.24 -15.42 -1.33
C ARG A 70 5.81 -15.76 -0.91
N GLY A 71 5.67 -16.78 -0.07
CA GLY A 71 4.42 -17.05 0.63
C GLY A 71 4.09 -15.96 1.64
N MET A 72 2.81 -15.85 1.98
CA MET A 72 2.34 -15.03 3.08
C MET A 72 2.29 -15.85 4.38
N ASP A 73 2.84 -15.30 5.44
CA ASP A 73 2.66 -15.78 6.80
C ASP A 73 1.32 -15.28 7.34
N THR A 74 0.39 -16.19 7.60
CA THR A 74 -0.97 -15.87 8.08
C THR A 74 -1.00 -15.35 9.50
N GLN A 75 0.01 -15.64 10.33
CA GLN A 75 0.10 -15.17 11.70
C GLN A 75 0.56 -13.71 11.75
N THR A 76 1.44 -13.32 10.84
CA THR A 76 1.99 -11.95 10.81
C THR A 76 1.38 -11.07 9.74
N GLY A 77 0.66 -11.61 8.75
CA GLY A 77 0.22 -10.88 7.57
C GLY A 77 1.40 -10.33 6.75
N GLY A 78 2.56 -10.98 6.87
CA GLY A 78 3.81 -10.61 6.21
C GLY A 78 4.33 -11.71 5.32
N VAL A 79 5.60 -11.60 4.94
CA VAL A 79 6.28 -12.64 4.16
C VAL A 79 6.75 -13.77 5.08
N VAL A 80 6.59 -15.02 4.64
CA VAL A 80 7.15 -16.18 5.35
C VAL A 80 8.68 -16.04 5.41
N PRO A 81 9.32 -16.07 6.60
CA PRO A 81 10.77 -15.96 6.74
C PRO A 81 11.53 -16.95 5.86
N GLN A 82 12.70 -16.54 5.37
CA GLN A 82 13.55 -17.39 4.56
C GLN A 82 13.98 -18.64 5.36
N GLY A 83 13.91 -19.82 4.73
CA GLY A 83 14.26 -21.10 5.37
C GLY A 83 13.15 -21.77 6.18
N LYS A 84 11.94 -21.20 6.26
CA LYS A 84 10.80 -21.83 6.95
C LYS A 84 9.86 -22.65 6.06
N VAL A 85 9.98 -22.56 4.73
CA VAL A 85 9.04 -23.22 3.79
C VAL A 85 9.77 -23.68 2.54
N ASP A 86 9.72 -24.99 2.26
CA ASP A 86 10.20 -25.64 1.02
C ASP A 86 9.09 -25.77 -0.04
N THR A 87 7.92 -25.16 0.15
CA THR A 87 6.84 -25.24 -0.83
C THR A 87 7.19 -24.46 -2.09
N PRO A 88 7.19 -25.09 -3.27
CA PRO A 88 7.38 -24.39 -4.53
C PRO A 88 6.31 -23.31 -4.72
N MET A 89 6.72 -22.10 -5.09
CA MET A 89 5.78 -21.02 -5.36
C MET A 89 5.08 -21.24 -6.72
N PRO A 90 3.76 -21.02 -6.82
CA PRO A 90 3.00 -21.26 -8.05
C PRO A 90 3.20 -20.16 -9.12
N PHE A 91 4.15 -19.25 -8.90
CA PHE A 91 4.45 -18.11 -9.75
C PHE A 91 5.95 -17.96 -9.95
N ILE A 92 6.34 -17.46 -11.12
CA ILE A 92 7.70 -17.02 -11.44
C ILE A 92 7.69 -15.54 -11.80
N ILE A 93 8.86 -14.91 -11.67
CA ILE A 93 9.11 -13.51 -12.06
C ILE A 93 10.22 -13.47 -13.09
N THR A 94 10.06 -12.66 -14.13
CA THR A 94 11.05 -12.45 -15.19
C THR A 94 11.23 -10.96 -15.50
N PRO A 95 12.47 -10.43 -15.57
CA PRO A 95 13.72 -11.12 -15.20
C PRO A 95 13.84 -11.29 -13.67
N PRO A 96 14.43 -12.39 -13.18
CA PRO A 96 14.63 -12.60 -11.74
C PRO A 96 15.82 -11.79 -11.19
N LEU A 97 16.75 -11.39 -12.06
CA LEU A 97 17.91 -10.56 -11.72
C LEU A 97 18.21 -9.65 -12.90
N GLN A 98 18.28 -8.34 -12.66
CA GLN A 98 18.52 -7.36 -13.72
C GLN A 98 19.22 -6.12 -13.17
N ARG A 99 20.14 -5.55 -13.95
CA ARG A 99 20.72 -4.24 -13.66
C ARG A 99 19.72 -3.14 -14.03
N LEU A 100 19.47 -2.23 -13.10
CA LEU A 100 18.56 -1.10 -13.23
C LEU A 100 19.36 0.21 -13.15
N GLU A 101 19.36 0.96 -14.25
CA GLU A 101 20.15 2.18 -14.38
C GLU A 101 19.50 3.38 -13.69
N PRO A 102 20.26 4.46 -13.41
CA PRO A 102 19.73 5.72 -12.93
C PRO A 102 18.57 6.22 -13.78
N ASN A 103 17.55 6.80 -13.14
CA ASN A 103 16.42 7.45 -13.81
C ASN A 103 15.74 6.58 -14.91
N SER A 104 15.71 5.26 -14.68
CA SER A 104 15.14 4.27 -15.61
C SER A 104 14.13 3.37 -14.90
N ASP A 105 13.47 2.51 -15.67
CA ASP A 105 12.49 1.54 -15.15
C ASP A 105 12.80 0.10 -15.56
N LEU A 106 12.30 -0.83 -14.75
CA LEU A 106 12.34 -2.26 -14.98
C LEU A 106 10.93 -2.83 -14.87
N THR A 107 10.42 -3.36 -15.97
CA THR A 107 9.14 -4.09 -15.97
C THR A 107 9.36 -5.56 -15.69
N LEU A 108 8.80 -6.03 -14.57
CA LEU A 108 8.78 -7.43 -14.15
C LEU A 108 7.51 -8.11 -14.68
N ARG A 109 7.67 -9.28 -15.30
CA ARG A 109 6.59 -10.16 -15.72
C ARG A 109 6.37 -11.23 -14.66
N ILE A 110 5.15 -11.32 -14.12
CA ILE A 110 4.74 -12.37 -13.19
C ILE A 110 3.86 -13.35 -13.94
N ARG A 111 4.22 -14.64 -13.93
CA ARG A 111 3.46 -15.71 -14.59
C ARG A 111 3.19 -16.84 -13.62
N ARG A 112 1.98 -17.40 -13.67
CA ARG A 112 1.65 -18.63 -12.97
C ARG A 112 2.31 -19.82 -13.67
N THR A 113 2.95 -20.70 -12.91
CA THR A 113 3.62 -21.91 -13.40
C THR A 113 2.91 -23.21 -13.02
N GLY A 114 1.83 -23.11 -12.24
CA GLY A 114 1.01 -24.26 -11.86
C GLY A 114 0.55 -24.14 -10.41
N GLY A 115 0.62 -25.27 -9.69
CA GLY A 115 0.15 -25.40 -8.31
C GLY A 115 -1.37 -25.46 -8.20
N VAL A 116 -1.86 -26.12 -7.15
CA VAL A 116 -3.28 -26.16 -6.82
C VAL A 116 -3.58 -24.94 -5.95
N LEU A 117 -4.40 -24.02 -6.49
CA LEU A 117 -4.91 -22.86 -5.78
C LEU A 117 -6.41 -23.00 -5.60
N ALA A 118 -6.95 -22.35 -4.56
CA ALA A 118 -8.38 -22.35 -4.33
C ALA A 118 -9.11 -21.72 -5.53
N GLN A 119 -10.23 -22.33 -5.91
CA GLN A 119 -11.05 -21.90 -7.05
C GLN A 119 -12.27 -21.07 -6.61
N ASP A 120 -12.60 -21.10 -5.33
CA ASP A 120 -13.78 -20.45 -4.75
C ASP A 120 -13.44 -19.17 -3.95
N ARG A 121 -12.16 -18.79 -3.90
CA ARG A 121 -11.64 -17.64 -3.15
C ARG A 121 -10.23 -17.24 -3.57
N GLU A 122 -9.85 -16.03 -3.20
CA GLU A 122 -8.50 -15.51 -3.45
C GLU A 122 -7.41 -16.24 -2.66
N SER A 123 -6.22 -16.27 -3.26
CA SER A 123 -4.96 -16.69 -2.59
C SER A 123 -3.96 -15.52 -2.58
N VAL A 124 -3.12 -15.42 -1.54
CA VAL A 124 -2.19 -14.29 -1.37
C VAL A 124 -0.74 -14.75 -1.29
N PHE A 125 0.11 -14.01 -2.00
CA PHE A 125 1.55 -14.13 -2.04
C PHE A 125 2.19 -12.73 -1.96
N TYR A 126 3.52 -12.69 -2.00
CA TYR A 126 4.27 -11.44 -2.13
C TYR A 126 5.24 -11.52 -3.31
N ILE A 127 5.31 -10.41 -4.05
CA ILE A 127 6.43 -10.09 -4.95
C ILE A 127 7.48 -9.38 -4.09
N ALA A 128 8.61 -10.05 -3.88
CA ALA A 128 9.76 -9.47 -3.19
C ALA A 128 10.74 -8.94 -4.22
N THR A 129 11.16 -7.67 -4.07
CA THR A 129 12.18 -7.03 -4.90
C THR A 129 13.29 -6.48 -4.02
N LYS A 130 14.52 -6.97 -4.21
CA LYS A 130 15.72 -6.51 -3.51
C LYS A 130 16.51 -5.60 -4.43
N ALA A 131 16.69 -4.36 -4.00
CA ALA A 131 17.56 -3.39 -4.64
C ALA A 131 18.93 -3.39 -3.95
N ILE A 132 19.96 -3.79 -4.67
CA ILE A 132 21.35 -3.80 -4.18
C ILE A 132 22.06 -2.63 -4.84
N PRO A 133 22.44 -1.58 -4.09
CA PRO A 133 23.19 -0.46 -4.65
C PRO A 133 24.53 -0.93 -5.22
N SER A 134 24.89 -0.45 -6.41
CA SER A 134 26.22 -0.67 -6.96
C SER A 134 27.22 0.21 -6.22
N THR A 135 28.32 -0.37 -5.73
CA THR A 135 29.41 0.39 -5.13
C THR A 135 30.40 0.84 -6.22
N PRO A 136 30.70 2.15 -6.34
CA PRO A 136 31.72 2.63 -7.26
C PRO A 136 33.09 2.01 -6.94
N ALA A 137 33.81 1.55 -7.95
CA ALA A 137 35.10 0.86 -7.79
C ALA A 137 36.16 1.70 -7.05
N ASN A 138 36.04 3.03 -7.12
CA ASN A 138 36.92 4.01 -6.46
C ASN A 138 36.60 4.26 -4.97
N MET A 139 35.44 3.82 -4.46
CA MET A 139 35.10 3.92 -3.04
C MET A 139 35.42 2.66 -2.24
N ALA A 140 35.73 1.54 -2.89
CA ALA A 140 36.05 0.27 -2.24
C ALA A 140 37.43 0.25 -1.55
N GLN A 141 38.28 1.27 -1.77
CA GLN A 141 39.68 1.27 -1.30
C GLN A 141 39.93 2.00 0.04
N ASN A 142 38.96 2.76 0.57
CA ASN A 142 39.19 3.66 1.73
C ASN A 142 38.30 3.34 2.96
N GLY A 143 38.36 2.11 3.47
CA GLY A 143 37.74 1.74 4.75
C GLY A 143 36.27 1.28 4.66
N GLY A 144 35.81 0.60 5.72
CA GLY A 144 34.61 -0.25 5.74
C GLY A 144 33.34 0.40 5.16
N GLN A 145 32.85 -0.17 4.06
CA GLN A 145 31.64 0.29 3.38
C GLN A 145 30.43 -0.52 3.86
N LEU A 146 29.47 0.15 4.49
CA LEU A 146 28.17 -0.43 4.81
C LEU A 146 27.23 -0.26 3.61
N THR A 147 26.91 -1.38 2.93
CA THR A 147 25.91 -1.40 1.86
C THR A 147 24.57 -1.88 2.41
N LEU A 148 23.55 -1.02 2.40
CA LEU A 148 22.19 -1.38 2.76
C LEU A 148 21.40 -1.79 1.51
N ALA A 149 20.99 -3.05 1.44
CA ALA A 149 20.06 -3.52 0.42
C ALA A 149 18.62 -3.40 0.97
N VAL A 150 17.72 -2.82 0.17
CA VAL A 150 16.31 -2.67 0.54
C VAL A 150 15.50 -3.76 -0.12
N VAL A 151 14.64 -4.43 0.65
CA VAL A 151 13.68 -5.41 0.13
C VAL A 151 12.26 -4.87 0.27
N SER A 152 11.63 -4.60 -0.86
CA SER A 152 10.21 -4.23 -0.92
C SER A 152 9.37 -5.47 -1.15
N ASN A 153 8.27 -5.62 -0.41
CA ASN A 153 7.34 -6.74 -0.55
C ASN A 153 5.96 -6.20 -0.95
N ILE A 154 5.54 -6.50 -2.17
CA ILE A 154 4.26 -6.09 -2.75
C ILE A 154 3.29 -7.27 -2.70
N LYS A 155 2.05 -7.06 -2.25
CA LYS A 155 1.05 -8.13 -2.19
C LYS A 155 0.66 -8.57 -3.61
N LEU A 156 0.58 -9.87 -3.83
CA LEU A 156 0.11 -10.51 -5.06
C LEU A 156 -1.12 -11.35 -4.73
N PHE A 157 -2.28 -10.95 -5.25
CA PHE A 157 -3.55 -11.64 -5.06
C PHE A 157 -3.86 -12.46 -6.30
N TYR A 158 -3.93 -13.79 -6.18
CA TYR A 158 -4.50 -14.65 -7.21
C TYR A 158 -6.01 -14.64 -7.09
N ARG A 159 -6.70 -14.28 -8.18
CA ARG A 159 -8.16 -14.15 -8.23
C ARG A 159 -8.73 -15.19 -9.22
N PRO A 160 -9.37 -16.26 -8.74
CA PRO A 160 -10.09 -17.22 -9.57
C PRO A 160 -11.18 -16.58 -10.42
N SER A 161 -11.54 -17.24 -11.51
CA SER A 161 -12.70 -16.86 -12.30
C SER A 161 -14.00 -17.08 -11.50
N GLY A 162 -15.00 -16.22 -11.69
CA GLY A 162 -16.33 -16.39 -11.09
C GLY A 162 -16.48 -15.81 -9.68
N LEU A 163 -15.46 -15.13 -9.15
CA LEU A 163 -15.65 -14.28 -7.97
C LEU A 163 -16.47 -13.02 -8.34
N PRO A 164 -17.22 -12.41 -7.39
CA PRO A 164 -18.03 -11.24 -7.67
C PRO A 164 -17.24 -10.06 -8.24
N ASP A 165 -17.72 -9.43 -9.32
CA ASP A 165 -17.05 -8.29 -9.96
C ASP A 165 -16.98 -7.04 -9.06
N SER A 166 -17.82 -6.96 -8.04
CA SER A 166 -17.82 -5.86 -7.06
C SER A 166 -16.56 -5.83 -6.19
N GLY A 167 -15.76 -6.90 -6.17
CA GLY A 167 -14.43 -6.92 -5.56
C GLY A 167 -14.41 -6.57 -4.08
N VAL A 168 -13.32 -5.94 -3.64
CA VAL A 168 -13.15 -5.49 -2.26
C VAL A 168 -14.19 -4.42 -1.87
N ALA A 169 -14.55 -3.53 -2.79
CA ALA A 169 -15.55 -2.49 -2.53
C ALA A 169 -16.92 -3.08 -2.19
N GLY A 170 -17.36 -4.13 -2.91
CA GLY A 170 -18.59 -4.86 -2.59
C GLY A 170 -18.47 -5.77 -1.37
N ALA A 171 -17.26 -6.16 -0.99
CA ALA A 171 -17.01 -6.96 0.20
C ALA A 171 -17.02 -6.14 1.50
N ALA A 172 -16.61 -4.87 1.44
CA ALA A 172 -16.52 -3.98 2.60
C ALA A 172 -17.78 -3.94 3.48
N PRO A 173 -19.00 -3.74 2.96
CA PRO A 173 -20.22 -3.70 3.78
C PRO A 173 -20.69 -5.06 4.28
N GLN A 174 -20.08 -6.17 3.83
CA GLN A 174 -20.45 -7.53 4.24
C GLN A 174 -19.68 -8.04 5.46
N LEU A 175 -18.64 -7.31 5.90
CA LEU A 175 -17.91 -7.63 7.11
C LEU A 175 -18.83 -7.57 8.33
N ARG A 176 -18.66 -8.55 9.22
CA ARG A 176 -19.37 -8.60 10.50
C ARG A 176 -18.36 -8.56 11.64
N PHE A 177 -18.73 -7.91 12.73
CA PHE A 177 -17.87 -7.80 13.89
C PHE A 177 -18.58 -8.24 15.16
N HIS A 178 -17.84 -8.88 16.05
CA HIS A 178 -18.27 -9.19 17.42
C HIS A 178 -17.09 -9.10 18.38
N LEU A 179 -17.39 -9.08 19.67
CA LEU A 179 -16.38 -9.07 20.73
C LEU A 179 -16.32 -10.43 21.41
N GLU A 180 -15.10 -10.95 21.54
CA GLU A 180 -14.74 -12.10 22.38
C GLU A 180 -13.84 -11.58 23.51
N GLY A 181 -14.43 -11.18 24.64
CA GLY A 181 -13.70 -10.51 25.72
C GLY A 181 -13.08 -9.19 25.26
N ASN A 182 -11.74 -9.12 25.28
CA ASN A 182 -10.96 -7.96 24.82
C ASN A 182 -10.44 -8.13 23.38
N THR A 183 -11.09 -8.96 22.57
CA THR A 183 -10.70 -9.22 21.19
C THR A 183 -11.85 -8.82 20.27
N LEU A 184 -11.54 -7.96 19.30
CA LEU A 184 -12.41 -7.71 18.15
C LEU A 184 -12.23 -8.85 17.15
N VAL A 185 -13.31 -9.53 16.83
CA VAL A 185 -13.34 -10.53 15.77
C VAL A 185 -13.98 -9.92 14.53
N ALA A 186 -13.24 -9.93 13.43
CA ALA A 186 -13.73 -9.52 12.11
C ALA A 186 -14.04 -10.79 11.29
N GLU A 187 -15.31 -10.98 10.93
CA GLU A 187 -15.75 -12.08 10.09
C GLU A 187 -15.94 -11.63 8.65
N ASN A 188 -15.35 -12.39 7.74
CA ASN A 188 -15.41 -12.14 6.31
C ASN A 188 -16.13 -13.30 5.60
N PRO A 189 -17.42 -13.14 5.23
CA PRO A 189 -18.15 -14.16 4.48
C PRO A 189 -17.76 -14.19 2.99
N THR A 190 -16.96 -13.23 2.51
CA THR A 190 -16.69 -13.02 1.09
C THR A 190 -15.47 -13.82 0.62
N PRO A 191 -15.29 -13.99 -0.71
CA PRO A 191 -14.15 -14.73 -1.25
C PRO A 191 -12.87 -13.90 -1.40
N PHE A 192 -12.82 -12.68 -0.88
CA PHE A 192 -11.68 -11.76 -1.01
C PHE A 192 -10.83 -11.69 0.25
N TRP A 193 -9.53 -11.45 0.09
CA TRP A 193 -8.66 -11.06 1.19
C TRP A 193 -8.79 -9.55 1.46
N LEU A 194 -9.06 -9.18 2.71
CA LEU A 194 -9.38 -7.79 3.06
C LEU A 194 -8.26 -7.17 3.90
N THR A 195 -7.80 -5.98 3.51
CA THR A 195 -6.83 -5.18 4.27
C THR A 195 -7.49 -3.88 4.71
N PHE A 196 -7.50 -3.62 6.01
CA PHE A 196 -8.00 -2.34 6.55
C PHE A 196 -7.04 -1.20 6.23
N SER A 197 -7.57 -0.08 5.73
CA SER A 197 -6.89 1.23 5.80
C SER A 197 -7.24 1.98 7.08
N ARG A 198 -8.41 1.68 7.65
CA ARG A 198 -8.89 2.19 8.92
C ARG A 198 -9.70 1.13 9.63
N LEU A 199 -9.47 0.96 10.93
CA LEU A 199 -10.28 0.15 11.81
C LEU A 199 -10.33 0.83 13.18
N LYS A 200 -11.54 1.11 13.68
CA LYS A 200 -11.76 1.81 14.95
C LYS A 200 -12.89 1.16 15.73
N VAL A 201 -12.75 1.03 17.04
CA VAL A 201 -13.83 0.64 17.96
C VAL A 201 -14.02 1.75 18.99
N GLY A 202 -15.17 2.44 18.95
CA GLY A 202 -15.41 3.60 19.81
C GLY A 202 -14.37 4.71 19.59
N SER A 203 -13.52 4.97 20.59
CA SER A 203 -12.40 5.93 20.50
C SER A 203 -11.07 5.27 20.13
N TYR A 204 -10.97 3.94 20.17
CA TYR A 204 -9.73 3.22 19.93
C TYR A 204 -9.50 2.99 18.43
N LEU A 205 -8.46 3.61 17.88
CA LEU A 205 -8.01 3.44 16.51
C LEU A 205 -6.87 2.43 16.46
N PHE A 206 -7.03 1.38 15.65
CA PHE A 206 -5.96 0.39 15.45
C PHE A 206 -4.79 0.99 14.69
N ASP A 207 -3.57 0.55 15.05
CA ASP A 207 -2.35 0.94 14.35
C ASP A 207 -2.17 0.16 13.03
N LYS A 208 -1.16 0.58 12.25
CA LYS A 208 -0.83 -0.06 10.98
C LYS A 208 -0.34 -1.49 11.15
N ALA A 209 0.27 -1.84 12.28
CA ALA A 209 0.81 -3.17 12.51
C ALA A 209 -0.31 -4.20 12.72
N ALA A 210 -1.34 -3.83 13.49
CA ALA A 210 -2.56 -4.60 13.63
C ALA A 210 -3.32 -4.70 12.30
N MET A 211 -3.57 -3.58 11.62
CA MET A 211 -4.31 -3.55 10.34
C MET A 211 -3.59 -4.26 9.18
N ARG A 212 -2.28 -4.51 9.30
CA ARG A 212 -1.53 -5.33 8.34
C ARG A 212 -2.01 -6.78 8.32
N LEU A 213 -2.54 -7.28 9.45
CA LEU A 213 -3.18 -8.59 9.53
C LEU A 213 -4.48 -8.55 8.73
N MET A 214 -4.47 -9.22 7.58
CA MET A 214 -5.62 -9.26 6.68
C MET A 214 -6.71 -10.18 7.23
N VAL A 215 -7.95 -9.90 6.85
CA VAL A 215 -9.07 -10.79 7.09
C VAL A 215 -9.13 -11.81 5.94
N PRO A 216 -9.00 -13.12 6.22
CA PRO A 216 -9.00 -14.16 5.19
C PRO A 216 -10.38 -14.31 4.56
N PRO A 217 -10.46 -14.82 3.32
CA PRO A 217 -11.73 -15.12 2.67
C PRO A 217 -12.46 -16.28 3.33
N LYS A 218 -13.77 -16.13 3.54
CA LYS A 218 -14.65 -17.09 4.24
C LYS A 218 -14.05 -17.52 5.58
N GLY A 219 -13.59 -16.55 6.36
CA GLY A 219 -12.87 -16.77 7.61
C GLY A 219 -12.92 -15.56 8.52
N GLN A 220 -12.10 -15.60 9.58
CA GLN A 220 -12.09 -14.57 10.62
C GLN A 220 -10.67 -14.09 10.90
N GLN A 221 -10.55 -12.86 11.40
CA GLN A 221 -9.31 -12.31 11.96
C GLN A 221 -9.60 -11.71 13.34
N ARG A 222 -8.62 -11.82 14.24
CA ARG A 222 -8.70 -11.36 15.63
C ARG A 222 -7.76 -10.18 15.86
N TYR A 223 -8.28 -9.14 16.49
CA TYR A 223 -7.52 -7.94 16.85
C TYR A 223 -7.67 -7.64 18.34
N ASN A 224 -6.55 -7.50 19.05
CA ASN A 224 -6.57 -7.23 20.48
C ASN A 224 -7.00 -5.78 20.76
N LEU A 225 -7.88 -5.61 21.73
CA LEU A 225 -8.35 -4.32 22.21
C LEU A 225 -7.87 -4.08 23.65
N PRO A 226 -7.64 -2.80 24.04
CA PRO A 226 -7.53 -2.44 25.43
C PRO A 226 -8.80 -2.83 26.21
N ALA A 227 -8.63 -3.21 27.47
CA ALA A 227 -9.74 -3.57 28.34
C ALA A 227 -10.75 -2.41 28.46
N GLY A 228 -12.04 -2.75 28.42
CA GLY A 228 -13.12 -1.76 28.54
C GLY A 228 -13.39 -0.95 27.26
N THR A 229 -12.73 -1.24 26.14
CA THR A 229 -13.05 -0.61 24.85
C THR A 229 -14.49 -0.97 24.47
N LYS A 230 -15.30 0.06 24.20
CA LYS A 230 -16.71 -0.05 23.82
C LYS A 230 -17.04 0.97 22.74
N GLY A 231 -18.08 0.68 21.96
CA GLY A 231 -18.61 1.59 20.95
C GLY A 231 -18.76 0.93 19.58
N PRO A 232 -19.21 1.70 18.57
CA PRO A 232 -19.38 1.19 17.23
C PRO A 232 -18.03 0.80 16.61
N VAL A 233 -18.07 -0.18 15.71
CA VAL A 233 -16.95 -0.48 14.82
C VAL A 233 -17.08 0.40 13.58
N GLU A 234 -16.01 1.08 13.19
CA GLU A 234 -15.93 1.82 11.94
C GLU A 234 -14.72 1.32 11.14
N TRP A 235 -14.89 1.07 9.84
CA TRP A 235 -13.80 0.59 9.00
C TRP A 235 -13.80 1.16 7.59
N GLN A 236 -12.62 1.16 7.00
CA GLN A 236 -12.39 1.31 5.56
C GLN A 236 -11.39 0.25 5.14
N LEU A 237 -11.58 -0.28 3.93
CA LEU A 237 -10.66 -1.19 3.30
C LEU A 237 -9.83 -0.46 2.26
N LEU A 238 -8.66 -1.02 1.96
CA LEU A 238 -7.95 -0.68 0.74
C LEU A 238 -8.48 -1.56 -0.40
N ASP A 239 -9.00 -0.94 -1.46
CA ASP A 239 -9.48 -1.63 -2.66
C ASP A 239 -8.35 -2.14 -3.58
N GLU A 240 -8.69 -2.71 -4.72
CA GLU A 240 -7.74 -3.24 -5.72
C GLU A 240 -6.70 -2.21 -6.18
N THR A 241 -7.05 -0.94 -6.18
CA THR A 241 -6.21 0.20 -6.56
C THR A 241 -5.48 0.84 -5.37
N ALA A 242 -5.67 0.27 -4.18
CA ALA A 242 -5.18 0.79 -2.90
C ALA A 242 -5.79 2.16 -2.48
N TRP A 243 -6.94 2.52 -3.04
CA TRP A 243 -7.78 3.61 -2.52
C TRP A 243 -8.65 3.10 -1.38
N ASN A 244 -9.14 4.04 -0.57
CA ASN A 244 -10.05 3.70 0.52
C ASN A 244 -11.46 3.45 -0.02
N THR A 245 -12.08 2.37 0.43
CA THR A 245 -13.53 2.17 0.28
C THR A 245 -14.29 3.25 1.07
N PRO A 246 -15.60 3.42 0.81
CA PRO A 246 -16.47 4.19 1.69
C PRO A 246 -16.34 3.76 3.16
N LEU A 247 -16.59 4.70 4.07
CA LEU A 247 -16.59 4.44 5.50
C LEU A 247 -17.81 3.60 5.87
N GLU A 248 -17.56 2.43 6.43
CA GLU A 248 -18.58 1.53 6.93
C GLU A 248 -18.65 1.60 8.46
N GLN A 249 -19.82 1.25 9.02
CA GLN A 249 -20.04 1.26 10.46
C GLN A 249 -21.01 0.17 10.92
N GLN A 250 -20.67 -0.49 12.04
CA GLN A 250 -21.54 -1.41 12.76
C GLN A 250 -21.79 -0.85 14.18
N LYS A 251 -23.04 -0.49 14.47
CA LYS A 251 -23.41 0.21 15.72
C LYS A 251 -23.55 -0.70 16.94
N SER A 252 -23.85 -1.99 16.74
CA SER A 252 -24.03 -2.96 17.82
C SER A 252 -22.98 -4.06 17.71
N LEU A 253 -22.21 -4.26 18.79
CA LEU A 253 -21.33 -5.40 18.97
C LEU A 253 -22.04 -6.38 19.90
N THR A 254 -22.53 -7.51 19.38
CA THR A 254 -23.02 -8.59 20.23
C THR A 254 -21.81 -9.25 20.89
N GLY A 255 -21.75 -9.25 22.23
CA GLY A 255 -20.80 -10.07 22.96
C GLY A 255 -21.35 -11.48 23.09
N SER A 256 -20.60 -12.50 22.71
CA SER A 256 -20.87 -13.84 23.20
C SER A 256 -20.37 -13.89 24.65
N SER A 257 -21.30 -13.84 25.60
CA SER A 257 -21.05 -14.11 27.02
C SER A 257 -20.59 -15.55 27.23
#